data_AF-A0A4R3JDE1-F1
#
_entry.id   AF-A0A4R3JDE1-F1
#
_cell.length_a   1.000
_cell.length_b   1.000
_cell.length_c   1.000
_cell.angle_alpha   90.00
_cell.angle_beta   90.00
_cell.angle_gamma   90.00
#
_symmetry.space_group_name_H-M   'P 1'
#
loop_
_entity.id
_entity.type
_entity.pdbx_description
1 polymer ?
#
loop_
_entity_poly.entity_id
_entity_poly.type
_entity_poly.pdbx_seq_one_letter_code
_entity_poly.pdbx_strand_id
1 'polypeptide(L)'
;MSTRHAARVAETKTAHIRPVRNAAIDGQIERVLRAREQIAQKINKGEEWMIPLLKRFNAEIEALEEKQDLIYQAAQIATHAAPTRAA
;
A
#
# COMPACT_ATOMS: atom_id res chain seq x y z
N MET A 1 -3.03 -16.09 -45.64
CA MET A 1 -2.39 -15.06 -44.79
C MET A 1 -3.50 -14.28 -44.09
N SER A 2 -3.90 -14.68 -42.88
CA SER A 2 -5.11 -14.18 -42.19
C SER A 2 -4.72 -13.20 -41.07
N THR A 3 -4.95 -11.91 -41.29
CA THR A 3 -4.66 -10.79 -40.37
C THR A 3 -5.75 -10.64 -39.28
N ARG A 4 -6.19 -11.74 -38.65
CA ARG A 4 -7.26 -11.72 -37.64
C ARG A 4 -6.82 -11.91 -36.19
N HIS A 5 -5.51 -11.97 -35.91
CA HIS A 5 -5.01 -12.18 -34.55
C HIS A 5 -4.45 -10.94 -33.85
N ALA A 6 -4.26 -9.82 -34.55
CA ALA A 6 -3.72 -8.62 -33.93
C ALA A 6 -4.76 -7.81 -33.12
N ALA A 7 -6.05 -7.95 -33.41
CA ALA A 7 -7.09 -7.12 -32.77
C ALA A 7 -7.50 -7.59 -31.35
N ARG A 8 -7.26 -8.85 -30.99
CA ARG A 8 -7.78 -9.42 -29.73
C ARG A 8 -6.87 -9.24 -28.52
N VAL A 9 -5.65 -8.71 -28.70
CA VAL A 9 -4.67 -8.55 -27.62
C VAL A 9 -4.73 -7.16 -26.98
N ALA A 10 -5.39 -6.19 -27.62
CA ALA A 10 -5.48 -4.81 -27.11
C ALA A 10 -6.63 -4.58 -26.10
N GLU A 11 -7.59 -5.50 -25.99
CA GLU A 11 -8.81 -5.29 -25.19
C GLU A 11 -8.77 -5.82 -23.75
N THR A 12 -7.69 -6.52 -23.34
CA THR A 12 -7.62 -7.11 -21.99
C THR A 12 -6.80 -6.29 -20.98
N LYS A 13 -6.58 -4.99 -21.20
CA LYS A 13 -5.73 -4.23 -20.26
C LYS A 13 -6.13 -2.80 -19.95
N THR A 14 -7.41 -2.48 -20.06
CA THR A 14 -8.00 -1.40 -19.23
C THR A 14 -8.65 -2.04 -18.02
N ALA A 15 -7.83 -2.73 -17.20
CA ALA A 15 -8.18 -2.90 -15.80
C ALA A 15 -8.45 -1.49 -15.29
N HIS A 16 -9.71 -1.17 -14.98
CA HIS A 16 -10.03 0.03 -14.24
C HIS A 16 -9.24 -0.08 -12.95
N ILE A 17 -8.10 0.60 -12.89
CA ILE A 17 -7.27 0.70 -11.70
C ILE A 17 -8.08 1.58 -10.77
N ARG A 18 -9.08 1.00 -10.11
CA ARG A 18 -9.61 1.62 -8.90
C ARG A 18 -8.39 1.78 -7.99
N PRO A 19 -8.19 2.96 -7.40
CA PRO A 19 -7.16 3.11 -6.39
C PRO A 19 -7.54 2.20 -5.23
N VAL A 20 -6.90 1.03 -5.19
CA VAL A 20 -7.03 0.08 -4.10
C VAL A 20 -5.76 0.24 -3.28
N ARG A 21 -5.92 0.28 -1.96
CA ARG A 21 -4.80 0.20 -1.02
C ARG A 21 -3.84 -0.93 -1.41
N ASN A 22 -2.55 -0.69 -1.28
CA ASN A 22 -1.56 -1.72 -1.55
C ASN A 22 -1.60 -2.76 -0.42
N ALA A 23 -2.12 -3.94 -0.72
CA ALA A 23 -2.25 -5.04 0.24
C ALA A 23 -0.92 -5.50 0.85
N ALA A 24 0.21 -5.33 0.15
CA ALA A 24 1.52 -5.66 0.70
C ALA A 24 1.94 -4.66 1.80
N ILE A 25 1.57 -3.39 1.65
CA ILE A 25 1.82 -2.36 2.67
C ILE A 25 0.90 -2.58 3.87
N ASP A 26 -0.38 -2.88 3.65
CA ASP A 26 -1.31 -3.22 4.73
C ASP A 26 -0.80 -4.42 5.56
N GLY A 27 -0.36 -5.49 4.89
CA GLY A 27 0.24 -6.64 5.56
C GLY A 27 1.58 -6.34 6.26
N GLN A 28 2.29 -5.28 5.87
CA GLN A 28 3.47 -4.82 6.61
C GLN A 28 3.06 -4.00 7.84
N ILE A 29 2.09 -3.10 7.72
CA ILE A 29 1.52 -2.32 8.84
C ILE A 29 1.01 -3.27 9.93
N GLU A 30 0.24 -4.29 9.57
CA GLU A 30 -0.26 -5.29 10.54
C GLU A 30 0.86 -6.01 11.30
N ARG A 31 1.96 -6.36 10.61
CA ARG A 31 3.11 -7.00 11.24
C ARG A 31 3.79 -6.08 12.23
N VAL A 32 4.00 -4.82 11.87
CA VAL A 32 4.62 -3.82 12.75
C VAL A 32 3.70 -3.52 13.95
N LEU A 33 2.39 -3.43 13.75
CA LEU A 33 1.41 -3.27 14.83
C LEU A 33 1.46 -4.42 15.84
N ARG A 34 1.51 -5.67 15.37
CA ARG A 34 1.65 -6.84 16.26
C ARG A 34 2.97 -6.82 17.03
N ALA A 35 4.08 -6.47 16.37
CA ALA A 35 5.38 -6.36 17.03
C ALA A 35 5.38 -5.24 18.09
N ARG A 36 4.79 -4.09 17.77
CA ARG A 36 4.59 -2.96 18.68
C ARG A 36 3.81 -3.37 19.93
N GLU A 37 2.73 -4.14 19.77
CA GLU A 37 1.94 -4.64 20.89
C GLU A 37 2.76 -5.56 21.82
N GLN A 38 3.55 -6.47 21.25
CA GLN A 38 4.44 -7.33 22.04
C GLN A 38 5.49 -6.53 22.81
N ILE A 39 6.05 -5.48 22.21
CA ILE A 39 6.99 -4.59 22.91
C ILE A 39 6.29 -3.82 24.03
N ALA A 40 5.09 -3.29 23.79
CA ALA A 40 4.33 -2.59 24.83
C ALA A 40 4.05 -3.52 26.03
N GLN A 41 3.72 -4.79 25.78
CA GLN A 41 3.55 -5.78 26.85
C GLN A 41 4.85 -6.04 27.64
N LYS A 42 6.01 -6.09 26.98
CA LYS A 42 7.31 -6.25 27.65
C LYS A 42 7.71 -5.04 28.48
N ILE A 43 7.49 -3.83 27.95
CA ILE A 43 7.71 -2.58 28.69
C ILE A 43 6.83 -2.56 29.95
N ASN A 44 5.56 -2.97 29.84
CA ASN A 44 4.65 -3.03 31.00
C ASN A 44 5.09 -4.06 32.07
N LYS A 45 5.95 -5.00 31.71
CA LYS A 45 6.58 -5.97 32.63
C LYS A 45 7.91 -5.45 33.23
N GLY A 46 8.30 -4.22 32.94
CA GLY A 46 9.52 -3.59 33.45
C GLY A 46 10.70 -3.59 32.48
N GLU A 47 10.54 -4.07 31.23
CA GLU A 47 11.60 -4.00 30.21
C GLU A 47 11.67 -2.58 29.57
N GLU A 48 11.91 -1.55 30.38
CA GLU A 48 11.93 -0.14 29.95
C GLU A 48 13.03 0.18 28.92
N TRP A 49 14.10 -0.61 28.88
CA TRP A 49 15.16 -0.49 27.89
C TRP A 49 14.66 -0.69 26.45
N MET A 50 13.44 -1.22 26.25
CA MET A 50 12.80 -1.37 24.94
C MET A 50 12.03 -0.13 24.46
N ILE A 51 11.91 0.94 25.26
CA ILE A 51 11.24 2.19 24.86
C ILE A 51 11.76 2.75 23.51
N PRO A 52 13.07 2.74 23.20
CA PRO A 52 13.56 3.17 21.90
C PRO A 52 13.00 2.34 20.73
N LEU A 53 12.78 1.04 20.95
CA LEU A 53 12.20 0.16 19.94
C LEU A 53 10.72 0.48 19.71
N LEU A 54 9.97 0.81 20.76
CA LEU A 54 8.59 1.27 20.65
C LEU A 54 8.48 2.56 19.81
N LYS A 55 9.38 3.52 20.04
CA LYS A 55 9.45 4.76 19.23
C LYS A 55 9.72 4.47 17.77
N ARG A 56 10.67 3.56 17.49
CA ARG A 56 10.99 3.13 16.12
C ARG A 56 9.79 2.51 15.41
N PHE A 57 9.03 1.64 16.08
CA PHE A 57 7.85 1.02 15.47
C PHE A 57 6.73 2.03 15.20
N ASN A 58 6.53 3.03 16.06
CA ASN A 58 5.58 4.11 15.78
C ASN A 58 5.97 4.88 14.51
N ALA A 59 7.24 5.25 14.37
CA ALA A 59 7.73 5.94 13.19
C ALA A 59 7.63 5.08 11.92
N GLU A 60 7.86 3.77 12.03
CA GLU A 60 7.71 2.85 10.90
C GLU A 60 6.25 2.71 10.45
N ILE A 61 5.29 2.68 11.39
CA ILE A 61 3.85 2.69 11.06
C ILE A 61 3.48 3.96 10.30
N GLU A 62 3.86 5.13 10.83
CA GLU A 62 3.57 6.42 10.21
C GLU A 62 4.15 6.50 8.77
N ALA A 63 5.40 6.05 8.59
CA ALA A 63 6.02 6.02 7.27
C ALA A 63 5.34 5.07 6.28
N LEU A 64 4.80 3.93 6.77
CA LEU A 64 4.06 2.98 5.93
C LEU A 64 2.67 3.50 5.56
N GLU A 65 1.99 4.17 6.49
CA GLU A 65 0.71 4.84 6.24
C GLU A 65 0.87 5.97 5.23
N GLU A 66 1.88 6.83 5.39
CA GLU A 66 2.20 7.90 4.43
C GLU A 66 2.49 7.31 3.03
N LYS A 67 3.28 6.23 2.97
CA LYS A 67 3.57 5.55 1.71
C LYS A 67 2.31 4.99 1.05
N GLN A 68 1.38 4.45 1.84
CA GLN A 68 0.11 3.95 1.34
C GLN A 68 -0.73 5.07 0.73
N ASP A 69 -0.79 6.21 1.41
CA ASP A 69 -1.52 7.39 0.96
C ASP A 69 -0.91 7.97 -0.33
N LEU A 70 0.42 8.05 -0.42
CA LEU A 70 1.11 8.49 -1.63
C LEU A 70 0.84 7.57 -2.83
N ILE A 71 0.82 6.26 -2.63
CA ILE A 71 0.48 5.30 -3.69
C ILE A 71 -0.98 5.46 -4.10
N TYR A 72 -1.88 5.64 -3.14
CA TYR A 72 -3.29 5.89 -3.41
C TYR A 72 -3.50 7.18 -4.22
N GLN A 73 -2.83 8.27 -3.83
CA GLN A 73 -2.87 9.55 -4.55
C GLN A 73 -2.28 9.42 -5.96
N ALA A 74 -1.16 8.72 -6.12
CA ALA A 74 -0.56 8.48 -7.45
C ALA A 74 -1.52 7.71 -8.36
N ALA A 75 -2.23 6.72 -7.84
CA ALA A 75 -3.25 5.97 -8.58
C ALA A 75 -4.46 6.85 -8.95
N GLN A 76 -4.91 7.74 -8.07
CA GLN A 76 -5.96 8.71 -8.36
C GLN A 76 -5.55 9.69 -9.47
N ILE A 77 -4.35 10.27 -9.37
CA ILE A 77 -3.81 11.17 -10.39
C ILE A 77 -3.72 10.45 -11.74
N ALA A 78 -3.21 9.23 -11.78
CA ALA A 78 -3.15 8.42 -13.00
C ALA A 78 -4.55 8.13 -13.59
N THR A 79 -5.54 7.89 -12.73
CA THR A 79 -6.93 7.65 -13.14
C THR A 79 -7.58 8.90 -13.72
N HIS A 80 -7.34 10.08 -13.11
CA HIS A 80 -7.87 11.36 -13.58
C HIS A 80 -7.13 11.92 -14.81
N ALA A 81 -5.83 11.60 -14.96
CA ALA A 81 -5.02 12.01 -16.10
C ALA A 81 -5.25 11.13 -17.34
N ALA A 82 -5.87 9.96 -17.20
CA ALA A 82 -6.35 9.19 -18.35
C ALA A 82 -7.44 10.01 -19.05
N PRO A 83 -7.24 10.45 -20.32
CA PRO A 83 -8.30 11.16 -21.02
C PRO A 83 -9.49 10.23 -21.08
N THR A 84 -10.61 10.67 -20.52
CA THR A 84 -11.92 10.11 -20.83
C THR A 84 -12.01 10.12 -22.35
N ARG A 85 -11.79 8.97 -23.00
CA ARG A 85 -12.09 8.83 -24.42
C ARG A 85 -13.59 9.10 -24.52
N ALA A 86 -13.92 10.32 -24.93
CA ALA A 86 -15.24 10.69 -25.36
C ALA A 86 -15.70 9.62 -26.37
N ALA A 87 -16.76 8.91 -26.00
CA ALA A 87 -17.50 8.02 -26.87
C ALA A 87 -18.83 8.71 -27.19
#